data_AF-A0A7X0ZWC7-F1
#
_entry.id   AF-A0A7X0ZWC7-F1
#
_cell.length_a   1.000
_cell.length_b   1.000
_cell.length_c   1.000
_cell.angle_alpha   90.00
_cell.angle_beta   90.00
_cell.angle_gamma   90.00
#
_symmetry.space_group_name_H-M   'P 1'
#
loop_
_entity.id
_entity.type
_entity.pdbx_description
1 polymer ?
#
loop_
_entity_poly.entity_id
_entity_poly.type
_entity_poly.pdbx_seq_one_letter_code
_entity_poly.pdbx_strand_id
1 'polypeptide(L)'
;MRELLILVKRHMYIYFADKGNIVFTCLSSIIVVMLYAFFIFDTQVDSLVAAMAGTDRAQAVTFVCTWFLAGQITLIIFGATFNAMAIFIDDMKYNGSDVQIFPLSKVKIIVSYCIQAVLIALLFGIGSLTIGTLLVWWQQGYQIPASSLFAAVGVIILGTIFSAVLAMFIVTFMKTAKAFSSVQIVLNTLMGFLIGMYIPIGTLPDFMQKIIFWNPYMSMSVWLRELLAGEQFQQLFAKAPSAQQDKLAVFYGLRAESSDTLWSTSDLALFIASITVIIFAFLLVSFAKKRYTR
;
A
#
# COMPACT_ATOMS: atom_id res chain seq x y z
N MET A 1 8.20 9.18 27.14
CA MET A 1 6.88 9.03 26.51
C MET A 1 6.19 10.36 26.22
N ARG A 2 6.09 11.30 27.17
CA ARG A 2 5.47 12.62 26.95
C ARG A 2 6.02 13.40 25.74
N GLU A 3 7.34 13.46 25.60
CA GLU A 3 8.02 14.13 24.48
C GLU A 3 7.61 13.56 23.12
N LEU A 4 7.55 12.22 23.00
CA LEU A 4 7.16 11.54 21.77
C LEU A 4 5.73 11.92 21.36
N LEU A 5 4.81 11.93 22.32
CA LEU A 5 3.41 12.31 22.08
C LEU A 5 3.28 13.77 21.66
N ILE A 6 4.08 14.68 22.24
CA ILE A 6 4.10 16.10 21.85
C ILE A 6 4.57 16.25 20.39
N LEU A 7 5.63 15.55 20.00
CA LEU A 7 6.13 15.59 18.62
C LEU A 7 5.11 15.03 17.63
N VAL A 8 4.51 13.87 17.93
CA VAL A 8 3.47 13.27 17.08
C VAL A 8 2.29 14.24 16.94
N LYS A 9 1.83 14.87 18.03
CA LYS A 9 0.76 15.88 17.99
C LYS A 9 1.15 17.08 17.12
N ARG A 10 2.40 17.57 17.21
CA ARG A 10 2.90 18.65 16.36
C ARG A 10 2.81 18.28 14.89
N HIS A 11 3.35 17.12 14.51
CA HIS A 11 3.38 16.67 13.12
C HIS A 11 1.96 16.46 12.57
N MET A 12 1.06 15.88 13.38
CA MET A 12 -0.35 15.73 13.02
C MET A 12 -1.03 17.08 12.82
N TYR A 13 -0.80 18.04 13.72
CA TYR A 13 -1.37 19.39 13.59
C TYR A 13 -0.90 20.09 12.32
N ILE A 14 0.40 20.03 12.01
CA ILE A 14 0.96 20.60 10.78
C ILE A 14 0.33 19.93 9.55
N TYR A 15 0.22 18.59 9.53
CA TYR A 15 -0.39 17.86 8.43
C TYR A 15 -1.84 18.30 8.18
N PHE A 16 -2.66 18.38 9.24
CA PHE A 16 -4.07 18.72 9.11
C PHE A 16 -4.33 20.21 8.89
N ALA A 17 -3.38 21.07 9.22
CA ALA A 17 -3.46 22.51 8.92
C ALA A 17 -3.34 22.77 7.41
N ASP A 18 -2.59 21.95 6.68
CA ASP A 18 -2.49 22.03 5.22
C ASP A 18 -3.66 21.30 4.54
N LYS A 19 -4.77 22.03 4.40
CA LYS A 19 -5.97 21.54 3.71
C LYS A 19 -5.70 21.16 2.25
N GLY A 20 -4.77 21.86 1.58
CA GLY A 20 -4.40 21.56 0.20
C GLY A 20 -3.81 20.16 0.12
N ASN A 21 -2.87 19.85 1.00
CA ASN A 21 -2.22 18.55 1.05
C ASN A 21 -3.19 17.37 1.26
N ILE A 22 -4.20 17.54 2.12
CA ILE A 22 -5.27 16.55 2.32
C ILE A 22 -6.07 16.33 1.04
N VAL A 23 -6.51 17.42 0.40
CA VAL A 23 -7.31 17.36 -0.84
C VAL A 23 -6.50 16.71 -1.96
N PHE A 24 -5.23 17.05 -2.14
CA PHE A 24 -4.36 16.45 -3.15
C PHE A 24 -4.10 14.96 -2.90
N THR A 25 -4.01 14.54 -1.64
CA THR A 25 -3.90 13.11 -1.28
C THR A 25 -5.14 12.35 -1.76
N CYS A 26 -6.35 12.84 -1.47
CA CYS A 26 -7.59 12.27 -1.99
C CYS A 26 -7.67 12.32 -3.52
N LEU A 27 -7.31 13.46 -4.12
CA LEU A 27 -7.43 13.68 -5.56
C LEU A 27 -6.55 12.71 -6.35
N SER A 28 -5.31 12.47 -5.90
CA SER A 28 -4.41 11.50 -6.54
C SER A 28 -5.03 10.10 -6.61
N SER A 29 -5.66 9.67 -5.51
CA SER A 29 -6.40 8.41 -5.43
C SER A 29 -7.59 8.38 -6.39
N ILE A 30 -8.38 9.46 -6.44
CA ILE A 30 -9.56 9.55 -7.34
C ILE A 30 -9.13 9.51 -8.81
N ILE A 31 -8.02 10.16 -9.18
CA ILE A 31 -7.49 10.12 -10.54
C ILE A 31 -7.16 8.68 -10.96
N VAL A 32 -6.52 7.89 -10.09
CA VAL A 32 -6.20 6.49 -10.38
C VAL A 32 -7.47 5.66 -10.61
N VAL A 33 -8.50 5.86 -9.78
CA VAL A 33 -9.80 5.20 -9.95
C VAL A 33 -10.43 5.57 -11.28
N MET A 34 -10.43 6.85 -11.66
CA MET A 34 -10.96 7.30 -12.95
C MET A 34 -10.20 6.71 -14.13
N LEU A 35 -8.87 6.72 -14.09
CA LEU A 35 -8.05 6.14 -15.15
C LEU A 35 -8.32 4.63 -15.30
N TYR A 36 -8.44 3.91 -14.19
CA TYR A 36 -8.79 2.50 -14.25
C TYR A 36 -10.18 2.29 -14.84
N ALA A 37 -11.18 3.04 -14.38
CA ALA A 37 -12.56 2.94 -14.86
C ALA A 37 -12.67 3.22 -16.36
N PHE A 38 -11.97 4.24 -16.88
CA PHE A 38 -12.08 4.64 -18.28
C PHE A 38 -11.22 3.81 -19.25
N PHE A 39 -10.08 3.29 -18.81
CA PHE A 39 -9.11 2.67 -19.73
C PHE A 39 -8.93 1.16 -19.53
N ILE A 40 -9.11 0.65 -18.32
CA ILE A 40 -8.67 -0.71 -17.97
C ILE A 40 -9.86 -1.61 -17.62
N PHE A 41 -10.87 -1.06 -16.95
CA PHE A 41 -11.96 -1.81 -16.35
C PHE A 41 -12.68 -2.74 -17.34
N ASP A 42 -13.20 -2.21 -18.44
CA ASP A 42 -13.96 -3.01 -19.41
C ASP A 42 -13.10 -4.12 -20.04
N THR A 43 -11.85 -3.81 -20.37
CA THR A 43 -10.90 -4.81 -20.92
C THR A 43 -10.69 -5.98 -19.96
N GLN A 44 -10.63 -5.70 -18.64
CA GLN A 44 -10.44 -6.74 -17.62
C GLN A 44 -11.69 -7.61 -17.46
N VAL A 45 -12.87 -6.99 -17.45
CA VAL A 45 -14.15 -7.71 -17.38
C VAL A 45 -14.34 -8.58 -18.63
N ASP A 46 -14.09 -8.03 -19.81
CA ASP A 46 -14.25 -8.75 -21.08
C ASP A 46 -13.27 -9.92 -21.19
N SER A 47 -12.03 -9.74 -20.73
CA SER A 47 -11.02 -10.82 -20.70
C SER A 47 -11.45 -11.97 -19.79
N LEU A 48 -12.05 -11.67 -18.63
CA LEU A 48 -12.58 -12.68 -17.70
C LEU A 48 -13.78 -13.45 -18.31
N VAL A 49 -14.72 -12.73 -18.92
CA VAL A 49 -15.90 -13.33 -19.55
C VAL A 49 -15.50 -14.20 -20.75
N ALA A 50 -14.52 -13.76 -21.55
CA ALA A 50 -14.00 -14.52 -22.68
C ALA A 50 -13.24 -15.78 -22.25
N ALA A 51 -12.47 -15.70 -21.16
CA ALA A 51 -11.69 -16.84 -20.64
C ALA A 51 -12.57 -17.94 -20.01
N MET A 52 -13.80 -17.62 -19.60
CA MET A 52 -14.69 -18.54 -18.89
C MET A 52 -16.06 -18.63 -19.57
N ALA A 53 -16.25 -19.66 -20.40
CA ALA A 53 -17.53 -19.96 -21.03
C ALA A 53 -18.61 -20.18 -19.96
N GLY A 54 -19.58 -19.27 -19.90
CA GLY A 54 -20.72 -19.33 -18.97
C GLY A 54 -20.55 -18.54 -17.66
N THR A 55 -19.54 -17.68 -17.56
CA THR A 55 -19.44 -16.68 -16.48
C THR A 55 -20.37 -15.50 -16.74
N ASP A 56 -21.18 -15.16 -15.74
CA ASP A 56 -22.01 -13.96 -15.78
C ASP A 56 -21.12 -12.70 -15.70
N ARG A 57 -21.37 -11.72 -16.58
CA ARG A 57 -20.66 -10.44 -16.57
C ARG A 57 -20.76 -9.76 -15.22
N ALA A 58 -21.89 -9.88 -14.52
CA ALA A 58 -22.06 -9.29 -13.19
C ALA A 58 -21.08 -9.85 -12.15
N GLN A 59 -20.79 -11.16 -12.20
CA GLN A 59 -19.80 -11.78 -11.32
C GLN A 59 -18.38 -11.32 -11.67
N ALA A 60 -18.06 -11.22 -12.96
CA ALA A 60 -16.76 -10.72 -13.42
C ALA A 60 -16.54 -9.27 -12.96
N VAL A 61 -17.56 -8.41 -13.10
CA VAL A 61 -17.54 -7.03 -12.60
C VAL A 61 -17.29 -6.98 -11.09
N THR A 62 -18.02 -7.78 -10.30
CA THR A 62 -17.90 -7.78 -8.84
C THR A 62 -16.49 -8.18 -8.40
N PHE A 63 -15.92 -9.20 -9.03
CA PHE A 63 -14.54 -9.61 -8.80
C PHE A 63 -13.55 -8.51 -9.19
N VAL A 64 -13.67 -7.91 -10.38
CA VAL A 64 -12.75 -6.83 -10.80
C VAL A 64 -12.80 -5.64 -9.84
N CYS A 65 -13.99 -5.25 -9.37
CA CYS A 65 -14.16 -4.18 -8.39
C CYS A 65 -13.48 -4.49 -7.05
N THR A 66 -13.70 -5.69 -6.49
CA THR A 66 -13.11 -6.11 -5.20
C THR A 66 -11.61 -6.34 -5.30
N TRP A 67 -11.14 -6.90 -6.42
CA TRP A 67 -9.74 -7.08 -6.74
C TRP A 67 -8.99 -5.76 -6.90
N PHE A 68 -9.60 -4.80 -7.60
CA PHE A 68 -9.07 -3.45 -7.77
C PHE A 68 -9.01 -2.70 -6.43
N LEU A 69 -10.06 -2.83 -5.59
CA LEU A 69 -10.12 -2.21 -4.27
C LEU A 69 -8.91 -2.61 -3.40
N ALA A 70 -8.50 -3.88 -3.41
CA ALA A 70 -7.32 -4.35 -2.69
C ALA A 70 -6.02 -3.67 -3.16
N GLY A 71 -5.85 -3.50 -4.47
CA GLY A 71 -4.74 -2.72 -5.05
C GLY A 71 -4.80 -1.25 -4.65
N GLN A 72 -5.99 -0.63 -4.70
CA GLN A 72 -6.20 0.77 -4.37
C GLN A 72 -5.85 1.09 -2.91
N ILE A 73 -6.26 0.25 -1.96
CA ILE A 73 -5.93 0.43 -0.54
C ILE A 73 -4.41 0.44 -0.35
N THR A 74 -3.71 -0.48 -1.02
CA THR A 74 -2.24 -0.58 -0.96
C THR A 74 -1.57 0.68 -1.53
N LEU A 75 -2.04 1.16 -2.69
CA LEU A 75 -1.52 2.38 -3.33
C LEU A 75 -1.77 3.62 -2.47
N ILE A 76 -2.94 3.74 -1.85
CA ILE A 76 -3.29 4.85 -0.95
C ILE A 76 -2.38 4.85 0.29
N ILE A 77 -2.10 3.69 0.87
CA ILE A 77 -1.22 3.59 2.03
C ILE A 77 0.19 4.04 1.68
N PHE A 78 0.71 3.61 0.54
CA PHE A 78 1.98 4.10 0.00
C PHE A 78 1.96 5.63 -0.16
N GLY A 79 1.01 6.15 -0.94
CA GLY A 79 0.92 7.58 -1.26
C GLY A 79 0.75 8.47 -0.03
N ALA A 80 -0.17 8.13 0.87
CA ALA A 80 -0.45 8.89 2.09
C ALA A 80 0.73 8.89 3.06
N THR A 81 1.47 7.77 3.16
CA THR A 81 2.67 7.71 4.00
C THR A 81 3.75 8.64 3.45
N PHE A 82 4.07 8.55 2.16
CA PHE A 82 5.09 9.40 1.57
C PHE A 82 4.68 10.86 1.66
N ASN A 83 3.42 11.18 1.38
CA ASN A 83 2.90 12.51 1.54
C ASN A 83 3.09 13.05 2.99
N ALA A 84 2.79 12.23 4.01
CA ALA A 84 3.01 12.59 5.41
C ALA A 84 4.50 12.88 5.75
N MET A 85 5.44 12.22 5.06
CA MET A 85 6.88 12.44 5.23
C MET A 85 7.40 13.77 4.67
N ALA A 86 6.59 14.53 3.92
CA ALA A 86 6.99 15.87 3.46
C ALA A 86 7.36 16.79 4.64
N ILE A 87 6.65 16.66 5.77
CA ILE A 87 6.92 17.44 6.99
C ILE A 87 8.35 17.22 7.50
N PHE A 88 8.87 15.99 7.42
CA PHE A 88 10.25 15.70 7.82
C PHE A 88 11.26 16.43 6.94
N ILE A 89 11.01 16.48 5.63
CA ILE A 89 11.89 17.17 4.67
C ILE A 89 11.89 18.68 4.91
N ASP A 90 10.72 19.26 5.16
CA ASP A 90 10.59 20.69 5.45
C ASP A 90 11.24 21.06 6.79
N ASP A 91 11.05 20.25 7.83
CA ASP A 91 11.69 20.47 9.13
C ASP A 91 13.23 20.41 9.02
N MET A 92 13.75 19.52 8.17
CA MET A 92 15.20 19.39 7.96
C MET A 92 15.80 20.57 7.17
N LYS A 93 14.99 21.29 6.40
CA LYS A 93 15.42 22.47 5.61
C LYS A 93 15.75 23.68 6.49
N TYR A 94 15.00 23.87 7.58
CA TYR A 94 15.11 25.06 8.44
C TYR A 94 15.91 24.81 9.73
N ASN A 95 15.98 23.57 10.24
CA ASN A 95 16.45 23.28 11.61
C ASN A 95 17.60 22.26 11.70
N GLY A 96 18.40 22.07 10.64
CA GLY A 96 19.55 21.14 10.68
C GLY A 96 20.55 21.43 11.82
N SER A 97 20.63 22.69 12.26
CA SER A 97 21.37 23.17 13.43
C SER A 97 20.57 23.09 14.73
N ASP A 98 19.26 23.39 14.71
CA ASP A 98 18.42 23.51 15.91
C ASP A 98 18.03 22.16 16.53
N VAL A 99 17.94 21.10 15.72
CA VAL A 99 17.77 19.72 16.22
C VAL A 99 18.96 19.28 17.06
N GLN A 100 20.14 19.88 16.90
CA GLN A 100 21.33 19.56 17.69
C GLN A 100 21.30 20.18 19.10
N ILE A 101 20.48 21.21 19.31
CA ILE A 101 20.39 21.97 20.56
C ILE A 101 19.31 21.40 21.47
N PHE A 102 18.36 20.63 20.93
CA PHE A 102 17.30 19.99 21.70
C PHE A 102 17.81 18.70 22.40
N PRO A 103 17.59 18.52 23.72
CA PRO A 103 18.02 17.33 24.46
C PRO A 103 17.14 16.09 24.19
N LEU A 104 16.72 15.89 22.93
CA LEU A 104 15.90 14.77 22.50
C LEU A 104 16.76 13.72 21.79
N SER A 105 16.57 12.46 22.15
CA SER A 105 17.24 11.36 21.45
C SER A 105 16.79 11.32 19.98
N LYS A 106 17.74 11.21 19.05
CA LYS A 106 17.48 11.10 17.59
C LYS A 106 16.45 10.03 17.25
N VAL A 107 16.46 8.90 17.96
CA VAL A 107 15.50 7.81 17.78
C VAL A 107 14.07 8.26 18.06
N LYS A 108 13.81 9.04 19.12
CA LYS A 108 12.47 9.58 19.42
C LYS A 108 11.96 10.47 18.28
N ILE A 109 12.84 11.26 17.67
CA ILE A 109 12.49 12.13 16.54
C ILE A 109 12.07 11.27 15.35
N ILE A 110 12.89 10.32 14.93
CA ILE A 110 12.59 9.39 13.82
C ILE A 110 11.27 8.65 14.06
N VAL A 111 11.13 8.06 15.25
CA VAL A 111 9.93 7.31 15.64
C VAL A 111 8.71 8.21 15.66
N SER A 112 8.82 9.49 16.04
CA SER A 112 7.69 10.43 16.01
C SER A 112 7.18 10.72 14.60
N TYR A 113 8.05 10.80 13.59
CA TYR A 113 7.63 10.94 12.18
C TYR A 113 7.03 9.63 11.67
N CYS A 114 7.62 8.48 12.00
CA CYS A 114 7.07 7.18 11.63
C CYS A 114 5.66 6.99 12.21
N ILE A 115 5.45 7.28 13.50
CA ILE A 115 4.12 7.18 14.12
C ILE A 115 3.12 8.12 13.45
N GLN A 116 3.50 9.37 13.17
CA GLN A 116 2.60 10.29 12.46
C GLN A 116 2.24 9.76 11.07
N ALA A 117 3.22 9.29 10.29
CA ALA A 117 2.96 8.72 8.97
C ALA A 117 2.07 7.46 9.03
N VAL A 118 2.27 6.59 10.03
CA VAL A 118 1.38 5.43 10.29
C VAL A 118 -0.05 5.90 10.53
N LEU A 119 -0.26 6.88 11.42
CA LEU A 119 -1.60 7.36 11.75
C LEU A 119 -2.32 8.00 10.55
N ILE A 120 -1.59 8.79 9.75
CA ILE A 120 -2.13 9.37 8.52
C ILE A 120 -2.47 8.28 7.51
N ALA A 121 -1.54 7.38 7.21
CA ALA A 121 -1.77 6.33 6.24
C ALA A 121 -2.87 5.35 6.67
N LEU A 122 -3.00 5.10 7.99
CA LEU A 122 -4.09 4.31 8.55
C LEU A 122 -5.44 5.00 8.34
N LEU A 123 -5.52 6.32 8.58
CA LEU A 123 -6.74 7.10 8.32
C LEU A 123 -7.19 6.96 6.85
N PHE A 124 -6.28 7.15 5.90
CA PHE A 124 -6.60 7.03 4.48
C PHE A 124 -6.86 5.59 4.03
N GLY A 125 -6.12 4.61 4.56
CA GLY A 125 -6.31 3.18 4.26
C GLY A 125 -7.67 2.67 4.75
N ILE A 126 -8.05 2.98 5.99
CA ILE A 126 -9.37 2.65 6.56
C ILE A 126 -10.48 3.41 5.84
N GLY A 127 -10.26 4.68 5.50
CA GLY A 127 -11.18 5.46 4.67
C GLY A 127 -11.43 4.79 3.32
N SER A 128 -10.37 4.33 2.64
CA SER A 128 -10.47 3.61 1.37
C SER A 128 -11.19 2.28 1.50
N LEU A 129 -10.90 1.48 2.54
CA LEU A 129 -11.59 0.21 2.78
C LEU A 129 -13.09 0.44 2.99
N THR A 130 -13.44 1.45 3.78
CA THR A 130 -14.83 1.80 4.11
C THR A 130 -15.57 2.29 2.87
N ILE A 131 -15.04 3.31 2.18
CA ILE A 131 -15.67 3.90 0.99
C ILE A 131 -15.76 2.84 -0.12
N GLY A 132 -14.67 2.11 -0.37
CA GLY A 132 -14.64 1.08 -1.40
C GLY A 132 -15.63 -0.06 -1.17
N THR A 133 -15.74 -0.55 0.07
CA THR A 133 -16.72 -1.59 0.42
C THR A 133 -18.14 -1.08 0.26
N LEU A 134 -18.44 0.16 0.66
CA LEU A 134 -19.75 0.78 0.46
C LEU A 134 -20.10 0.94 -1.02
N LEU A 135 -19.13 1.32 -1.85
CA LEU A 135 -19.33 1.42 -3.30
C LEU A 135 -19.59 0.06 -3.94
N VAL A 136 -18.83 -0.98 -3.56
CA VAL A 136 -19.07 -2.35 -4.04
C VAL A 136 -20.47 -2.82 -3.63
N TRP A 137 -20.87 -2.59 -2.38
CA TRP A 137 -22.20 -2.96 -1.92
C TRP A 137 -23.31 -2.22 -2.66
N TRP A 138 -23.18 -0.90 -2.83
CA TRP A 138 -24.20 -0.09 -3.49
C TRP A 138 -24.35 -0.38 -4.99
N GLN A 139 -23.23 -0.61 -5.69
CA GLN A 139 -23.25 -0.80 -7.15
C GLN A 139 -23.46 -2.26 -7.57
N GLN A 140 -22.90 -3.22 -6.82
CA GLN A 140 -22.89 -4.64 -7.19
C GLN A 140 -23.78 -5.51 -6.29
N GLY A 141 -24.33 -4.95 -5.20
CA GLY A 141 -25.11 -5.71 -4.23
C GLY A 141 -24.29 -6.69 -3.38
N TYR A 142 -22.97 -6.77 -3.58
CA TYR A 142 -22.10 -7.69 -2.86
C TYR A 142 -21.61 -7.10 -1.54
N GLN A 143 -21.82 -7.85 -0.46
CA GLN A 143 -21.34 -7.51 0.88
C GLN A 143 -20.09 -8.32 1.20
N ILE A 144 -18.96 -7.64 1.33
CA ILE A 144 -17.72 -8.29 1.76
C ILE A 144 -17.90 -8.79 3.21
N PRO A 145 -17.58 -10.05 3.52
CA PRO A 145 -17.73 -10.61 4.86
C PRO A 145 -17.05 -9.75 5.94
N ALA A 146 -17.74 -9.55 7.07
CA ALA A 146 -17.23 -8.73 8.17
C ALA A 146 -15.90 -9.26 8.74
N SER A 147 -15.71 -10.59 8.74
CA SER A 147 -14.45 -11.24 9.11
C SER A 147 -13.30 -10.84 8.18
N SER A 148 -13.53 -10.82 6.86
CA SER A 148 -12.55 -10.37 5.87
C SER A 148 -12.22 -8.89 6.04
N LEU A 149 -13.21 -8.04 6.31
CA LEU A 149 -12.99 -6.61 6.58
C LEU A 149 -12.14 -6.41 7.85
N PHE A 150 -12.44 -7.14 8.92
CA PHE A 150 -11.65 -7.09 10.15
C PHE A 150 -10.21 -7.56 9.94
N ALA A 151 -10.01 -8.66 9.20
CA ALA A 151 -8.68 -9.13 8.83
C ALA A 151 -7.93 -8.11 7.96
N ALA A 152 -8.61 -7.45 7.02
CA ALA A 152 -8.03 -6.43 6.15
C ALA A 152 -7.51 -5.23 6.97
N VAL A 153 -8.15 -4.85 8.07
CA VAL A 153 -7.63 -3.84 9.00
C VAL A 153 -6.26 -4.24 9.55
N GLY A 154 -6.06 -5.51 9.90
CA GLY A 154 -4.75 -6.02 10.33
C GLY A 154 -3.67 -5.87 9.27
N VAL A 155 -4.01 -6.19 8.01
CA VAL A 155 -3.11 -6.02 6.86
C VAL A 155 -2.77 -4.55 6.62
N ILE A 156 -3.76 -3.66 6.73
CA ILE A 156 -3.57 -2.20 6.64
C ILE A 156 -2.63 -1.70 7.74
N ILE A 157 -2.80 -2.14 8.99
CA ILE A 157 -1.91 -1.75 10.09
C ILE A 157 -0.48 -2.19 9.81
N LEU A 158 -0.26 -3.46 9.43
CA LEU A 158 1.07 -3.97 9.11
C LEU A 158 1.70 -3.21 7.93
N GLY A 159 0.93 -2.99 6.87
CA GLY A 159 1.36 -2.27 5.67
C GLY A 159 1.70 -0.81 5.93
N THR A 160 0.94 -0.10 6.77
CA THR A 160 1.24 1.30 7.14
C THR A 160 2.51 1.42 7.97
N ILE A 161 2.79 0.45 8.86
CA ILE A 161 4.05 0.40 9.62
C ILE A 161 5.23 0.18 8.68
N PHE A 162 5.15 -0.82 7.80
CA PHE A 162 6.15 -1.07 6.77
C PHE A 162 6.40 0.19 5.92
N SER A 163 5.31 0.78 5.43
CA SER A 163 5.34 1.97 4.58
C SER A 163 6.04 3.12 5.28
N ALA A 164 5.71 3.40 6.55
CA ALA A 164 6.33 4.48 7.32
C ALA A 164 7.83 4.28 7.52
N VAL A 165 8.26 3.05 7.83
CA VAL A 165 9.68 2.72 8.00
C VAL A 165 10.44 2.87 6.68
N LEU A 166 9.88 2.36 5.57
CA LEU A 166 10.47 2.48 4.25
C LEU A 166 10.56 3.95 3.79
N ALA A 167 9.47 4.69 3.92
CA ALA A 167 9.42 6.10 3.55
C ALA A 167 10.46 6.89 4.36
N MET A 168 10.52 6.68 5.68
CA MET A 168 11.52 7.30 6.55
C MET A 168 12.96 6.96 6.12
N PHE A 169 13.22 5.71 5.76
CA PHE A 169 14.50 5.27 5.23
C PHE A 169 14.89 5.99 3.95
N ILE A 170 13.97 6.08 2.98
CA ILE A 170 14.22 6.77 1.71
C ILE A 170 14.43 8.28 1.93
N VAL A 171 13.57 8.95 2.68
CA VAL A 171 13.68 10.41 2.91
C VAL A 171 14.93 10.79 3.67
N THR A 172 15.52 9.87 4.44
CA THR A 172 16.80 10.11 5.11
C THR A 172 17.92 10.40 4.12
N PHE A 173 17.85 9.91 2.88
CA PHE A 173 18.87 10.21 1.87
C PHE A 173 18.56 11.46 1.04
N MET A 174 17.40 12.08 1.23
CA MET A 174 16.96 13.26 0.48
C MET A 174 17.44 14.53 1.19
N LYS A 175 18.05 15.44 0.42
CA LYS A 175 18.58 16.72 0.94
C LYS A 175 17.68 17.92 0.65
N THR A 176 16.72 17.77 -0.27
CA THR A 176 15.87 18.88 -0.71
C THR A 176 14.44 18.41 -0.96
N ALA A 177 13.48 19.32 -0.79
CA ALA A 177 12.08 19.09 -1.17
C ALA A 177 11.96 18.69 -2.64
N LYS A 178 12.74 19.30 -3.54
CA LYS A 178 12.76 18.95 -4.96
C LYS A 178 13.15 17.49 -5.21
N ALA A 179 14.22 17.02 -4.58
CA ALA A 179 14.65 15.62 -4.72
C ALA A 179 13.59 14.66 -4.19
N PHE A 180 13.00 14.98 -3.04
CA PHE A 180 11.91 14.20 -2.45
C PHE A 180 10.70 14.12 -3.39
N SER A 181 10.23 15.25 -3.93
CA SER A 181 9.11 15.28 -4.87
C SER A 181 9.39 14.49 -6.15
N SER A 182 10.60 14.58 -6.72
CA SER A 182 10.96 13.79 -7.91
C SER A 182 10.91 12.29 -7.65
N VAL A 183 11.43 11.83 -6.50
CA VAL A 183 11.36 10.42 -6.11
C VAL A 183 9.91 9.98 -5.90
N GLN A 184 9.10 10.81 -5.23
CA GLN A 184 7.69 10.51 -4.99
C GLN A 184 6.91 10.37 -6.31
N ILE A 185 7.15 11.23 -7.30
CA ILE A 185 6.50 11.12 -8.62
C ILE A 185 6.84 9.78 -9.26
N VAL A 186 8.13 9.43 -9.35
CA VAL A 186 8.57 8.17 -9.98
C VAL A 186 7.97 6.96 -9.26
N LEU A 187 8.05 6.92 -7.93
CA LEU A 187 7.54 5.78 -7.17
C LEU A 187 6.01 5.68 -7.30
N ASN A 188 5.27 6.78 -7.18
CA ASN A 188 3.80 6.75 -7.35
C ASN A 188 3.38 6.27 -8.74
N THR A 189 4.06 6.71 -9.80
CA THR A 189 3.75 6.29 -11.18
C THR A 189 3.96 4.79 -11.37
N LEU A 190 5.04 4.23 -10.80
CA LEU A 190 5.36 2.81 -10.92
C LEU A 190 4.52 1.94 -10.00
N MET A 191 4.04 2.46 -8.86
CA MET A 191 3.46 1.64 -7.81
C MET A 191 2.23 0.84 -8.24
N GLY A 192 1.37 1.39 -9.10
CA GLY A 192 0.22 0.64 -9.61
C GLY A 192 0.60 -0.62 -10.39
N PHE A 193 1.77 -0.64 -11.04
CA PHE A 193 2.32 -1.85 -11.66
C PHE A 193 3.05 -2.73 -10.64
N LEU A 194 3.81 -2.13 -9.71
CA LEU A 194 4.59 -2.87 -8.71
C LEU A 194 3.74 -3.60 -7.67
N ILE A 195 2.44 -3.27 -7.57
CA ILE A 195 1.45 -3.99 -6.75
C ILE A 195 0.45 -4.79 -7.61
N GLY A 196 0.68 -4.84 -8.92
CA GLY A 196 -0.16 -5.55 -9.88
C GLY A 196 -1.60 -5.03 -9.93
N MET A 197 -1.84 -3.75 -9.65
CA MET A 197 -3.18 -3.16 -9.57
C MET A 197 -3.80 -2.88 -10.94
N TYR A 198 -2.98 -2.57 -11.95
CA TYR A 198 -3.48 -2.23 -13.28
C TYR A 198 -3.77 -3.46 -14.14
N ILE A 199 -2.95 -4.50 -14.03
CA ILE A 199 -3.07 -5.73 -14.82
C ILE A 199 -2.74 -6.96 -13.95
N PRO A 200 -3.28 -8.14 -14.27
CA PRO A 200 -3.00 -9.36 -13.50
C PRO A 200 -1.51 -9.70 -13.55
N ILE A 201 -0.96 -10.21 -12.45
CA ILE A 201 0.47 -10.53 -12.33
C ILE A 201 0.95 -11.43 -13.46
N GLY A 202 0.15 -12.46 -13.79
CA GLY A 202 0.55 -13.46 -14.78
C GLY A 202 0.59 -12.93 -16.23
N THR A 203 0.14 -11.70 -16.47
CA THR A 203 0.33 -11.02 -17.78
C THR A 203 1.70 -10.37 -17.92
N LEU A 204 2.42 -10.19 -16.81
CA LEU A 204 3.75 -9.58 -16.80
C LEU A 204 4.81 -10.59 -17.26
N PRO A 205 5.91 -10.13 -17.89
CA PRO A 205 7.06 -10.99 -18.15
C PRO A 205 7.61 -11.62 -16.87
N ASP A 206 8.10 -12.85 -16.92
CA ASP A 206 8.60 -13.61 -15.76
C ASP A 206 9.58 -12.82 -14.88
N PHE A 207 10.44 -12.02 -15.51
CA PHE A 207 11.38 -11.16 -14.81
C PHE A 207 10.66 -10.11 -13.94
N MET A 208 9.61 -9.47 -14.46
CA MET A 208 8.80 -8.50 -13.71
C MET A 208 8.03 -9.18 -12.58
N GLN A 209 7.46 -10.36 -12.82
CA GLN A 209 6.79 -11.14 -11.77
C GLN A 209 7.72 -11.40 -10.57
N LYS A 210 8.98 -11.77 -10.85
CA LYS A 210 10.00 -11.97 -9.80
C LYS A 210 10.35 -10.68 -9.06
N ILE A 211 10.46 -9.54 -9.75
CA ILE A 211 10.73 -8.25 -9.08
C ILE A 211 9.60 -7.88 -8.13
N ILE A 212 8.35 -7.91 -8.62
CA ILE A 212 7.22 -7.46 -7.82
C ILE A 212 6.91 -8.46 -6.69
N PHE A 213 7.22 -9.74 -6.85
CA PHE A 213 7.08 -10.73 -5.78
C PHE A 213 7.82 -10.32 -4.50
N TRP A 214 9.05 -9.79 -4.65
CA TRP A 214 9.88 -9.34 -3.53
C TRP A 214 9.55 -7.93 -3.03
N ASN A 215 8.51 -7.29 -3.57
CA ASN A 215 8.00 -6.01 -3.06
C ASN A 215 6.99 -6.27 -1.93
N PRO A 216 7.20 -5.84 -0.68
CA PRO A 216 6.24 -6.09 0.41
C PRO A 216 4.87 -5.44 0.19
N TYR A 217 4.77 -4.35 -0.62
CA TYR A 217 3.47 -3.83 -1.03
C TYR A 217 2.72 -4.80 -1.96
N MET A 218 3.43 -5.61 -2.74
CA MET A 218 2.81 -6.67 -3.53
C MET A 218 2.22 -7.74 -2.63
N SER A 219 2.97 -8.20 -1.62
CA SER A 219 2.47 -9.15 -0.61
C SER A 219 1.24 -8.60 0.12
N MET A 220 1.25 -7.31 0.43
CA MET A 220 0.09 -6.62 0.99
C MET A 220 -1.12 -6.65 0.06
N SER A 221 -0.93 -6.36 -1.23
CA SER A 221 -1.99 -6.38 -2.22
C SER A 221 -2.55 -7.79 -2.44
N VAL A 222 -1.69 -8.80 -2.50
CA VAL A 222 -2.09 -10.22 -2.58
C VAL A 222 -2.95 -10.61 -1.40
N TRP A 223 -2.51 -10.30 -0.19
CA TRP A 223 -3.27 -10.63 1.02
C TRP A 223 -4.62 -9.91 1.08
N LEU A 224 -4.67 -8.63 0.72
CA LEU A 224 -5.93 -7.89 0.63
C LEU A 224 -6.86 -8.47 -0.45
N ARG A 225 -6.33 -8.94 -1.60
CA ARG A 225 -7.14 -9.58 -2.64
C ARG A 225 -7.73 -10.89 -2.18
N GLU A 226 -6.96 -11.72 -1.48
CA GLU A 226 -7.46 -12.96 -0.89
C GLU A 226 -8.64 -12.67 0.05
N LEU A 227 -8.53 -11.64 0.89
CA LEU A 227 -9.58 -11.26 1.84
C LEU A 227 -10.82 -10.65 1.18
N LEU A 228 -10.63 -9.72 0.23
CA LEU A 228 -11.72 -8.90 -0.33
C LEU A 228 -12.38 -9.52 -1.57
N ALA A 229 -11.59 -10.23 -2.39
CA ALA A 229 -12.02 -10.78 -3.67
C ALA A 229 -12.01 -12.33 -3.71
N GLY A 230 -11.52 -12.99 -2.67
CA GLY A 230 -11.37 -14.46 -2.62
C GLY A 230 -12.68 -15.22 -2.84
N GLU A 231 -13.78 -14.79 -2.20
CA GLU A 231 -15.08 -15.43 -2.37
C GLU A 231 -15.59 -15.30 -3.82
N GLN A 232 -15.46 -14.10 -4.41
CA GLN A 232 -15.84 -13.83 -5.80
C GLN A 232 -14.99 -14.63 -6.79
N PHE A 233 -13.70 -14.78 -6.51
CA PHE A 233 -12.81 -15.65 -7.28
C PHE A 233 -13.29 -17.10 -7.23
N GLN A 234 -13.59 -17.63 -6.04
CA GLN A 234 -14.07 -19.01 -5.90
C GLN A 234 -15.40 -19.24 -6.62
N GLN A 235 -16.31 -18.27 -6.59
CA GLN A 235 -17.58 -18.34 -7.33
C GLN A 235 -17.36 -18.32 -8.85
N LEU A 236 -16.50 -17.42 -9.33
CA LEU A 236 -16.17 -17.31 -10.75
C LEU A 236 -15.55 -18.58 -11.32
N PHE A 237 -14.61 -19.18 -10.58
CA PHE A 237 -13.83 -20.32 -11.04
C PHE A 237 -14.34 -21.67 -10.49
N ALA A 238 -15.54 -21.70 -9.90
CA ALA A 238 -16.12 -22.90 -9.26
C ALA A 238 -16.20 -24.13 -10.18
N LYS A 239 -16.38 -23.90 -11.49
CA LYS A 239 -16.46 -24.96 -12.51
C LYS A 239 -15.10 -25.41 -13.06
N ALA A 240 -14.03 -24.67 -12.76
CA ALA A 240 -12.67 -25.02 -13.21
C ALA A 240 -12.08 -26.14 -12.32
N PRO A 241 -11.25 -27.04 -12.88
CA PRO A 241 -10.51 -28.03 -12.07
C PRO A 241 -9.65 -27.35 -10.99
N SER A 242 -9.53 -27.97 -9.81
CA SER A 242 -8.81 -27.39 -8.65
C SER A 242 -7.36 -27.00 -8.98
N ALA A 243 -6.63 -27.84 -9.72
CA ALA A 243 -5.26 -27.55 -10.14
C ALA A 243 -5.14 -26.32 -11.07
N GLN A 244 -6.23 -25.94 -11.75
CA GLN A 244 -6.28 -24.74 -12.59
C GLN A 244 -6.68 -23.50 -11.78
N GLN A 245 -7.49 -23.67 -10.73
CA GLN A 245 -7.88 -22.58 -9.82
C GLN A 245 -6.67 -21.98 -9.10
N ASP A 246 -5.72 -22.79 -8.63
CA ASP A 246 -4.51 -22.28 -7.95
C ASP A 246 -3.63 -21.46 -8.91
N LYS A 247 -3.43 -21.95 -10.14
CA LYS A 247 -2.70 -21.21 -11.17
C LYS A 247 -3.38 -19.89 -11.52
N LEU A 248 -4.71 -19.88 -11.58
CA LEU A 248 -5.49 -18.66 -11.81
C LEU A 248 -5.43 -17.71 -10.61
N ALA A 249 -5.41 -18.23 -9.38
CA ALA A 249 -5.27 -17.42 -8.17
C ALA A 249 -3.90 -16.74 -8.14
N VAL A 250 -2.83 -17.42 -8.54
CA VAL A 250 -1.50 -16.83 -8.71
C VAL A 250 -1.49 -15.81 -9.86
N PHE A 251 -2.11 -16.14 -11.00
CA PHE A 251 -2.20 -15.24 -12.15
C PHE A 251 -2.86 -13.89 -11.79
N TYR A 252 -3.96 -13.91 -11.05
CA TYR A 252 -4.64 -12.72 -10.56
C TYR A 252 -4.04 -12.16 -9.26
N GLY A 253 -3.03 -12.80 -8.67
CA GLY A 253 -2.42 -12.29 -7.44
C GLY A 253 -3.31 -12.36 -6.22
N LEU A 254 -4.17 -13.37 -6.12
CA LEU A 254 -4.84 -13.76 -4.87
C LEU A 254 -3.95 -14.67 -4.03
N ARG A 255 -2.99 -15.35 -4.65
CA ARG A 255 -1.98 -16.15 -3.97
C ARG A 255 -0.60 -15.77 -4.47
N ALA A 256 0.39 -15.88 -3.59
CA ALA A 256 1.79 -15.69 -3.93
C ALA A 256 2.46 -17.06 -4.03
N GLU A 257 3.28 -17.25 -5.05
CA GLU A 257 4.00 -18.49 -5.30
C GLU A 257 5.49 -18.22 -5.46
N SER A 258 6.33 -19.00 -4.75
CA SER A 258 7.78 -18.98 -4.91
C SER A 258 8.30 -20.41 -5.00
N SER A 259 9.02 -20.73 -6.08
CA SER A 259 9.64 -22.06 -6.28
C SER A 259 8.65 -23.21 -6.05
N ASP A 260 7.49 -23.15 -6.73
CA ASP A 260 6.40 -24.13 -6.65
C ASP A 260 5.74 -24.27 -5.26
N THR A 261 6.02 -23.34 -4.34
CA THR A 261 5.41 -23.30 -3.01
C THR A 261 4.50 -22.08 -2.89
N LEU A 262 3.22 -22.35 -2.62
CA LEU A 262 2.25 -21.30 -2.30
C LEU A 262 2.51 -20.73 -0.90
N TRP A 263 2.63 -19.42 -0.82
CA TRP A 263 2.79 -18.71 0.45
C TRP A 263 1.45 -18.62 1.17
N SER A 264 1.47 -18.97 2.45
CA SER A 264 0.34 -18.75 3.34
C SER A 264 0.22 -17.27 3.74
N THR A 265 -0.91 -16.91 4.33
CA THR A 265 -1.10 -15.59 4.96
C THR A 265 -0.06 -15.30 6.05
N SER A 266 0.42 -16.35 6.73
CA SER A 266 1.48 -16.23 7.73
C SER A 266 2.83 -15.92 7.08
N ASP A 267 3.14 -16.52 5.93
CA ASP A 267 4.37 -16.25 5.18
C ASP A 267 4.38 -14.80 4.66
N LEU A 268 3.25 -14.32 4.14
CA LEU A 268 3.08 -12.92 3.73
C LEU A 268 3.30 -11.96 4.90
N ALA A 269 2.72 -12.25 6.06
CA ALA A 269 2.87 -11.44 7.27
C ALA A 269 4.33 -11.42 7.76
N LEU A 270 4.97 -12.59 7.83
CA LEU A 270 6.37 -12.73 8.24
C LEU A 270 7.32 -12.04 7.27
N PHE A 271 7.04 -12.12 5.96
CA PHE A 271 7.82 -11.43 4.96
C PHE A 271 7.74 -9.90 5.14
N ILE A 272 6.54 -9.32 5.25
CA ILE A 272 6.39 -7.88 5.47
C ILE A 272 7.05 -7.46 6.79
N ALA A 273 6.83 -8.20 7.88
CA ALA A 273 7.40 -7.90 9.18
C ALA A 273 8.94 -7.98 9.20
N SER A 274 9.53 -9.02 8.60
CA SER A 274 10.98 -9.21 8.54
C SER A 274 11.65 -8.11 7.74
N ILE A 275 11.13 -7.76 6.55
CA ILE A 275 11.65 -6.66 5.74
C ILE A 275 11.51 -5.33 6.49
N THR A 276 10.40 -5.10 7.20
CA THR A 276 10.22 -3.92 8.04
C THR A 276 11.31 -3.80 9.11
N VAL A 277 11.58 -4.88 9.84
CA VAL A 277 12.62 -4.91 10.89
C VAL A 277 14.01 -4.67 10.28
N ILE A 278 14.31 -5.29 9.14
CA ILE A 278 15.58 -5.11 8.44
C ILE A 278 15.78 -3.65 8.03
N ILE A 279 14.79 -3.03 7.38
CA ILE A 279 14.87 -1.62 6.97
C ILE A 279 14.97 -0.70 8.20
N PHE A 280 14.23 -1.00 9.26
CA PHE A 280 14.31 -0.23 10.50
C PHE A 280 15.70 -0.31 11.14
N ALA A 281 16.34 -1.49 11.12
CA ALA A 281 17.72 -1.64 11.59
C ALA A 281 18.70 -0.82 10.74
N PHE A 282 18.58 -0.86 9.41
CA PHE A 282 19.39 -0.04 8.51
C PHE A 282 19.15 1.46 8.70
N LEU A 283 17.91 1.87 8.98
CA LEU A 283 17.54 3.23 9.32
C LEU A 283 18.26 3.71 10.59
N LEU A 284 18.26 2.92 11.65
CA LEU A 284 18.95 3.27 12.89
C LEU A 284 20.47 3.40 12.66
N VAL A 285 21.07 2.51 11.87
CA VAL A 285 22.50 2.57 11.52
C VAL A 285 22.83 3.81 10.69
N SER A 286 22.00 4.16 9.69
CA SER A 286 22.24 5.33 8.83
C SER A 286 22.19 6.64 9.64
N PHE A 287 21.29 6.73 10.61
CA PHE A 287 21.20 7.87 11.53
C PHE A 287 22.32 7.91 12.58
N ALA A 288 22.81 6.76 13.04
CA ALA A 288 23.97 6.70 13.93
C ALA A 288 25.26 7.17 13.22
N LYS A 289 25.43 6.77 11.95
CA LYS A 289 26.60 7.13 11.12
C LYS A 289 26.58 8.57 10.62
N LYS A 290 25.40 9.20 10.49
CA LYS A 290 25.29 10.66 10.30
C LYS A 290 25.75 11.39 11.57
N ARG A 291 27.08 11.45 11.76
CA ARG A 291 27.73 12.64 12.31
C ARG A 291 27.36 13.74 11.31
N TYR A 292 26.42 14.61 11.68
CA TYR A 292 26.28 15.89 11.00
C TYR A 292 27.64 16.56 11.17
N THR A 293 28.49 16.43 10.14
CA THR A 293 29.78 17.09 10.07
C THR A 293 29.50 18.58 10.18
N ARG A 294 30.18 19.19 11.16
CA ARG A 294 30.17 20.63 11.46
C ARG A 294 30.31 21.49 10.22
#